data_AF-A0A6V7X1I7-F1
#
_entry.id   AF-A0A6V7X1I7-F1
#
_cell.length_a   1.000
_cell.length_b   1.000
_cell.length_c   1.000
_cell.angle_alpha   90.00
_cell.angle_beta   90.00
_cell.angle_gamma   90.00
#
_symmetry.space_group_name_H-M   'P 1'
#
loop_
_entity.id
_entity.type
_entity.pdbx_description
1 polymer ?
#
loop_
_entity_poly.entity_id
_entity_poly.type
_entity_poly.pdbx_seq_one_letter_code
_entity_poly.pdbx_strand_id
1 'polypeptide(L)'
;MDFCPYWQDMGLARYGFGKIWGSQNNYYFLEGEPTNLMKGKFVRLALSVFPTMYNKKFKMDKYQNVQQKVCLVVIDGWGLSDEQHGNAIAKAKTPIMDKLCSGNWQKLEAHGLHVGLPEGLMGNSEVGHLNIGAGRVIYQDIVRINLAVQRNEFVTNPQIVASAERAKKGSGRLHLLGLVSDGGVHSHIDHLFALIRAFKQLQVPKVFIHFFADGRDTSPTSGAGYLEQLLQFIASEKYGELATITGRYYAMDRDKRWERIKMAYEAIIGGIGQKATVDRAVDVVRERYAQSETDEFLKPIVFSDDGRVKDDDTLIFFNYRADRMRQICECLGLERYKDLNSSVPHPKNIQISGMTQYNKEFPFPSLFPPVTHTNVLAEWLASQGVTQFHCAETEKYPHVTFFFNGGREVQFQDEERCMVPSPKEVATYDLKPEMNAAGVAEKMVEQIESGRHPFVMCNFAPPDMVGHTGKFEPAVKACEATG
;
A
#
# COMPACT_ATOMS: atom_id res chain seq x y z
N MET A 1 38.39 -29.45 17.98
CA MET A 1 37.45 -30.52 18.34
C MET A 1 36.53 -29.93 19.38
N ASP A 2 35.30 -29.63 18.99
CA ASP A 2 34.15 -29.59 19.87
C ASP A 2 32.99 -30.10 19.03
N PHE A 3 32.42 -31.24 19.42
CA PHE A 3 31.23 -31.79 18.78
C PHE A 3 30.02 -31.01 19.29
N CYS A 4 29.14 -30.60 18.37
CA CYS A 4 27.84 -30.07 18.73
C CYS A 4 27.08 -31.12 19.58
N PRO A 5 26.52 -30.75 20.76
CA PRO A 5 25.88 -31.69 21.69
C PRO A 5 24.76 -32.53 21.05
N TYR A 6 24.15 -32.00 19.98
CA TYR A 6 23.06 -32.64 19.25
C TYR A 6 23.42 -33.99 18.62
N TRP A 7 24.72 -34.28 18.41
CA TRP A 7 25.17 -35.46 17.66
C TRP A 7 25.87 -36.52 18.52
N GLN A 8 26.10 -36.26 19.81
CA GLN A 8 26.57 -37.30 20.75
C GLN A 8 25.45 -38.31 21.06
N ASP A 9 24.19 -37.87 21.11
CA ASP A 9 23.03 -38.71 21.45
C ASP A 9 22.60 -39.69 20.34
N MET A 10 23.09 -39.51 19.10
CA MET A 10 22.79 -40.41 17.97
C MET A 10 23.80 -41.57 17.80
N GLY A 11 24.84 -41.66 18.63
CA GLY A 11 25.76 -42.82 18.64
C GLY A 11 26.63 -43.02 17.37
N LEU A 12 26.63 -42.06 16.45
CA LEU A 12 27.27 -42.18 15.12
C LEU A 12 28.79 -41.92 15.13
N ALA A 13 29.36 -41.42 16.23
CA ALA A 13 30.81 -41.22 16.36
C ALA A 13 31.63 -42.53 16.32
N ARG A 14 30.99 -43.69 16.53
CA ARG A 14 31.66 -45.01 16.51
C ARG A 14 32.00 -45.55 15.12
N TYR A 15 31.57 -44.88 14.04
CA TYR A 15 31.71 -45.39 12.66
C TYR A 15 32.68 -44.59 11.78
N GLY A 16 33.47 -43.66 12.35
CA GLY A 16 34.67 -43.13 11.68
C GLY A 16 34.47 -42.12 10.55
N PHE A 17 33.37 -41.35 10.52
CA PHE A 17 33.14 -40.33 9.49
C PHE A 17 33.71 -38.96 9.88
N GLY A 18 34.50 -38.35 8.98
CA GLY A 18 35.45 -37.28 9.31
C GLY A 18 35.08 -35.83 8.96
N LYS A 19 34.01 -35.52 8.21
CA LYS A 19 33.53 -34.13 7.93
C LYS A 19 32.23 -34.12 7.11
N ILE A 20 31.40 -33.09 7.25
CA ILE A 20 30.18 -32.84 6.44
C ILE A 20 30.29 -31.44 5.80
N TRP A 21 29.97 -31.30 4.51
CA TRP A 21 29.89 -30.01 3.80
C TRP A 21 28.46 -29.77 3.27
N GLY A 22 27.73 -28.85 3.91
CA GLY A 22 26.53 -28.19 3.36
C GLY A 22 25.26 -29.02 3.17
N SER A 23 24.12 -28.33 3.08
CA SER A 23 22.79 -28.92 2.85
C SER A 23 22.10 -28.33 1.62
N GLN A 24 21.61 -29.17 0.72
CA GLN A 24 20.56 -28.82 -0.24
C GLN A 24 19.54 -29.98 -0.32
N ASN A 25 18.25 -29.64 -0.29
CA ASN A 25 17.12 -30.56 -0.46
C ASN A 25 17.11 -31.82 0.43
N ASN A 26 17.45 -31.70 1.72
CA ASN A 26 17.36 -32.80 2.70
C ASN A 26 18.18 -34.08 2.36
N TYR A 27 19.19 -33.98 1.50
CA TYR A 27 20.17 -35.05 1.28
C TYR A 27 21.54 -34.63 1.80
N TYR A 28 22.19 -35.50 2.57
CA TYR A 28 23.56 -35.31 3.06
C TYR A 28 24.49 -36.27 2.33
N PHE A 29 25.58 -35.75 1.78
CA PHE A 29 26.63 -36.55 1.13
C PHE A 29 27.73 -36.87 2.14
N LEU A 30 28.07 -38.14 2.29
CA LEU A 30 29.19 -38.63 3.09
C LEU A 30 30.28 -39.14 2.14
N GLU A 31 31.52 -38.73 2.34
CA GLU A 31 32.69 -39.29 1.64
C GLU A 31 33.45 -40.23 2.59
N GLY A 32 33.74 -41.45 2.12
CA GLY A 32 34.56 -42.44 2.83
C GLY A 32 34.49 -43.81 2.15
N GLU A 33 35.65 -44.43 1.91
CA GLU A 33 35.71 -45.80 1.38
C GLU A 33 35.17 -46.82 2.41
N PRO A 34 34.38 -47.81 1.99
CA PRO A 34 33.83 -48.80 2.91
C PRO A 34 34.92 -49.77 3.39
N THR A 35 35.21 -49.76 4.69
CA THR A 35 36.00 -50.84 5.32
C THR A 35 35.22 -52.16 5.34
N ASN A 36 35.97 -53.25 5.12
CA ASN A 36 35.57 -54.62 4.74
C ASN A 36 34.63 -55.43 5.66
N LEU A 37 33.74 -54.82 6.43
CA LEU A 37 32.70 -55.56 7.15
C LEU A 37 31.33 -55.14 6.67
N MET A 38 30.59 -56.11 6.12
CA MET A 38 29.16 -56.09 5.79
C MET A 38 28.80 -55.81 4.31
N LYS A 39 29.32 -56.64 3.39
CA LYS A 39 28.63 -56.90 2.12
C LYS A 39 27.45 -57.86 2.37
N GLY A 40 26.23 -57.39 2.10
CA GLY A 40 25.08 -58.25 1.85
C GLY A 40 24.17 -58.52 3.05
N LYS A 41 23.43 -57.50 3.52
CA LYS A 41 22.08 -57.64 4.15
C LYS A 41 21.52 -56.28 4.61
N PHE A 42 21.44 -55.27 3.74
CA PHE A 42 20.65 -54.05 4.01
C PHE A 42 20.09 -53.46 2.71
N VAL A 43 19.25 -54.22 2.01
CA VAL A 43 18.43 -53.71 0.89
C VAL A 43 16.93 -53.90 1.15
N ARG A 44 16.52 -54.38 2.35
CA ARG A 44 15.08 -54.63 2.58
C ARG A 44 14.51 -54.42 3.98
N LEU A 45 15.23 -53.78 4.91
CA LEU A 45 14.74 -53.62 6.29
C LEU A 45 14.84 -52.20 6.86
N ALA A 46 14.87 -51.16 6.03
CA ALA A 46 14.86 -49.76 6.49
C ALA A 46 13.83 -48.87 5.76
N LEU A 47 12.88 -49.47 5.03
CA LEU A 47 11.92 -48.73 4.20
C LEU A 47 10.44 -48.91 4.57
N SER A 48 10.09 -49.57 5.69
CA SER A 48 8.67 -49.88 5.92
C SER A 48 8.07 -49.63 7.32
N VAL A 49 8.78 -49.10 8.32
CA VAL A 49 8.12 -48.91 9.65
C VAL A 49 8.43 -47.59 10.40
N PHE A 50 9.45 -46.80 10.05
CA PHE A 50 9.86 -45.66 10.91
C PHE A 50 9.98 -44.23 10.34
N PRO A 51 9.62 -43.88 9.07
CA PRO A 51 9.61 -42.46 8.68
C PRO A 51 8.27 -41.75 8.94
N THR A 52 7.14 -42.45 8.93
CA THR A 52 5.81 -41.81 8.94
C THR A 52 5.28 -41.49 10.34
N MET A 53 5.56 -42.33 11.35
CA MET A 53 5.16 -42.02 12.73
C MET A 53 6.12 -41.04 13.39
N TYR A 54 7.43 -41.18 13.19
CA TYR A 54 8.41 -40.32 13.87
C TYR A 54 8.37 -38.88 13.34
N ASN A 55 8.23 -38.67 12.02
CA ASN A 55 8.07 -37.30 11.47
C ASN A 55 6.69 -36.69 11.74
N LYS A 56 5.60 -37.47 11.84
CA LYS A 56 4.29 -36.93 12.26
C LYS A 56 4.31 -36.49 13.72
N LYS A 57 4.92 -37.28 14.61
CA LYS A 57 5.00 -36.95 16.04
C LYS A 57 5.94 -35.77 16.30
N PHE A 58 7.13 -35.76 15.70
CA PHE A 58 8.07 -34.64 15.84
C PHE A 58 7.61 -33.34 15.16
N LYS A 59 6.83 -33.43 14.06
CA LYS A 59 6.11 -32.26 13.56
C LYS A 59 5.04 -31.85 14.56
N MET A 60 4.10 -32.71 14.96
CA MET A 60 3.03 -32.35 15.89
C MET A 60 3.50 -31.74 17.22
N ASP A 61 4.61 -32.21 17.80
CA ASP A 61 5.14 -31.70 19.08
C ASP A 61 5.70 -30.26 18.98
N LYS A 62 5.96 -29.75 17.76
CA LYS A 62 6.41 -28.37 17.55
C LYS A 62 5.29 -27.34 17.51
N TYR A 63 4.02 -27.75 17.34
CA TYR A 63 2.88 -26.88 17.00
C TYR A 63 1.87 -26.64 18.15
N GLN A 64 2.23 -26.89 19.41
CA GLN A 64 1.23 -27.07 20.48
C GLN A 64 1.40 -26.23 21.76
N ASN A 65 1.88 -24.99 21.66
CA ASN A 65 1.82 -24.06 22.80
C ASN A 65 0.58 -23.14 22.81
N VAL A 66 -0.48 -23.52 22.09
CA VAL A 66 -1.76 -22.80 22.06
C VAL A 66 -2.68 -23.34 23.15
N GLN A 67 -2.96 -22.53 24.18
CA GLN A 67 -3.81 -22.96 25.30
C GLN A 67 -5.28 -23.13 24.89
N GLN A 68 -5.75 -22.30 23.96
CA GLN A 68 -7.12 -22.31 23.44
C GLN A 68 -7.08 -22.07 21.93
N LYS A 69 -8.00 -22.72 21.22
CA LYS A 69 -8.20 -22.51 19.78
C LYS A 69 -9.17 -21.34 19.57
N VAL A 70 -9.02 -20.62 18.47
CA VAL A 70 -9.79 -19.41 18.16
C VAL A 70 -10.40 -19.52 16.77
N CYS A 71 -11.68 -19.12 16.67
CA CYS A 71 -12.37 -18.88 15.41
C CYS A 71 -12.64 -17.39 15.27
N LEU A 72 -12.12 -16.76 14.20
CA LEU A 72 -12.40 -15.37 13.86
C LEU A 72 -13.42 -15.33 12.71
N VAL A 73 -14.61 -14.80 12.98
CA VAL A 73 -15.64 -14.59 11.96
C VAL A 73 -15.68 -13.10 11.62
N VAL A 74 -15.41 -12.77 10.35
CA VAL A 74 -15.56 -11.41 9.81
C VAL A 74 -16.88 -11.35 9.05
N ILE A 75 -17.84 -10.59 9.58
CA ILE A 75 -19.11 -10.35 8.90
C ILE A 75 -18.95 -9.07 8.07
N ASP A 76 -18.86 -9.20 6.75
CA ASP A 76 -18.60 -8.07 5.86
C ASP A 76 -19.85 -7.17 5.79
N GLY A 77 -19.68 -5.85 5.92
CA GLY A 77 -20.79 -4.90 5.85
C GLY A 77 -21.73 -4.86 7.07
N TRP A 78 -21.35 -5.45 8.21
CA TRP A 78 -22.17 -5.47 9.42
C TRP A 78 -21.85 -4.33 10.41
N GLY A 79 -22.55 -3.20 10.29
CA GLY A 79 -22.39 -2.03 11.15
C GLY A 79 -23.39 -1.95 12.31
N LEU A 80 -23.06 -1.13 13.32
CA LEU A 80 -23.98 -0.78 14.41
C LEU A 80 -24.48 0.65 14.21
N SER A 81 -25.80 0.83 14.19
CA SER A 81 -26.44 2.14 14.04
C SER A 81 -27.70 2.22 14.90
N ASP A 82 -27.92 3.37 15.53
CA ASP A 82 -29.15 3.67 16.28
C ASP A 82 -30.32 4.02 15.34
N GLU A 83 -30.02 4.45 14.10
CA GLU A 83 -31.02 4.71 13.06
C GLU A 83 -31.71 3.41 12.65
N GLN A 84 -33.05 3.43 12.66
CA GLN A 84 -33.90 2.28 12.34
C GLN A 84 -34.35 2.29 10.89
N HIS A 85 -34.48 3.48 10.29
CA HIS A 85 -34.91 3.62 8.92
C HIS A 85 -33.85 3.08 7.95
N GLY A 86 -34.22 2.11 7.11
CA GLY A 86 -33.32 1.48 6.16
C GLY A 86 -32.26 0.55 6.78
N ASN A 87 -32.30 0.32 8.09
CA ASN A 87 -31.34 -0.54 8.80
C ASN A 87 -31.75 -2.03 8.69
N ALA A 88 -31.16 -2.74 7.73
CA ALA A 88 -31.46 -4.14 7.47
C ALA A 88 -31.08 -5.05 8.65
N ILE A 89 -29.98 -4.75 9.35
CA ILE A 89 -29.49 -5.52 10.50
C ILE A 89 -30.49 -5.43 11.66
N ALA A 90 -30.94 -4.22 12.00
CA ALA A 90 -31.93 -4.02 13.07
C ALA A 90 -33.29 -4.66 12.74
N LYS A 91 -33.62 -4.81 11.45
CA LYS A 91 -34.88 -5.42 11.01
C LYS A 91 -34.82 -6.95 10.94
N ALA A 92 -33.65 -7.51 10.65
CA ALA A 92 -33.45 -8.94 10.49
C ALA A 92 -33.59 -9.72 11.80
N LYS A 93 -34.04 -10.97 11.71
CA LYS A 93 -34.06 -11.90 12.85
C LYS A 93 -32.66 -12.51 13.01
N THR A 94 -31.88 -12.04 13.98
CA THR A 94 -30.48 -12.45 14.16
C THR A 94 -30.22 -13.01 15.56
N PRO A 95 -30.94 -14.07 15.98
CA PRO A 95 -30.97 -14.51 17.38
C PRO A 95 -29.61 -14.98 17.91
N ILE A 96 -28.70 -15.43 17.02
CA ILE A 96 -27.35 -15.83 17.44
C ILE A 96 -26.52 -14.58 17.69
N MET A 97 -26.51 -13.61 16.77
CA MET A 97 -25.83 -12.33 16.98
C MET A 97 -26.37 -11.56 18.19
N ASP A 98 -27.70 -11.50 18.37
CA ASP A 98 -28.34 -10.88 19.53
C ASP A 98 -27.83 -11.49 20.85
N LYS A 99 -27.69 -12.82 20.88
CA LYS A 99 -27.15 -13.52 22.05
C LYS A 99 -25.67 -13.21 22.27
N LEU A 100 -24.85 -13.25 21.23
CA LEU A 100 -23.41 -12.95 21.32
C LEU A 100 -23.16 -11.51 21.77
N CYS A 101 -23.94 -10.56 21.26
CA CYS A 101 -23.89 -9.13 21.58
C CYS A 101 -24.73 -8.74 22.82
N SER A 102 -25.13 -9.70 23.67
CA SER A 102 -25.79 -9.41 24.96
C SER A 102 -24.85 -9.58 26.16
N GLY A 103 -23.73 -10.30 25.99
CA GLY A 103 -22.79 -10.65 27.05
C GLY A 103 -21.57 -9.73 27.11
N ASN A 104 -20.37 -10.31 27.13
CA ASN A 104 -19.12 -9.57 27.09
C ASN A 104 -18.70 -9.28 25.65
N TRP A 105 -19.04 -8.09 25.15
CA TRP A 105 -18.72 -7.64 23.80
C TRP A 105 -18.35 -6.15 23.81
N GLN A 106 -17.75 -5.66 22.73
CA GLN A 106 -17.35 -4.26 22.59
C GLN A 106 -17.49 -3.80 21.13
N LYS A 107 -17.69 -2.50 20.94
CA LYS A 107 -17.69 -1.84 19.62
C LYS A 107 -16.28 -1.43 19.22
N LEU A 108 -15.94 -1.60 17.95
CA LEU A 108 -14.68 -1.14 17.38
C LEU A 108 -14.96 -0.14 16.26
N GLU A 109 -14.09 0.87 16.16
CA GLU A 109 -14.10 1.79 15.03
C GLU A 109 -13.50 1.12 13.80
N ALA A 110 -14.20 1.23 12.66
CA ALA A 110 -13.81 0.60 11.40
C ALA A 110 -13.69 1.60 10.23
N HIS A 111 -13.58 2.90 10.53
CA HIS A 111 -13.55 3.97 9.54
C HIS A 111 -12.59 5.10 9.95
N GLY A 112 -12.30 6.00 9.00
CA GLY A 112 -11.47 7.17 9.23
C GLY A 112 -10.07 6.86 9.79
N LEU A 113 -9.59 7.74 10.66
CA LEU A 113 -8.23 7.66 11.22
C LEU A 113 -7.99 6.39 12.04
N HIS A 114 -9.05 5.77 12.57
CA HIS A 114 -8.97 4.53 13.35
C HIS A 114 -8.46 3.34 12.53
N VAL A 115 -8.65 3.37 11.21
CA VAL A 115 -8.18 2.33 10.27
C VAL A 115 -7.20 2.89 9.23
N GLY A 116 -6.68 4.09 9.46
CA GLY A 116 -5.66 4.71 8.62
C GLY A 116 -6.20 5.38 7.35
N LEU A 117 -7.49 5.71 7.32
CA LEU A 117 -8.15 6.52 6.29
C LEU A 117 -8.26 7.99 6.73
N PRO A 118 -8.46 8.94 5.78
CA PRO A 118 -8.80 10.32 6.13
C PRO A 118 -10.00 10.38 7.06
N GLU A 119 -10.02 11.38 7.94
CA GLU A 119 -11.13 11.61 8.86
C GLU A 119 -12.47 11.70 8.10
N GLY A 120 -13.51 11.06 8.64
CA GLY A 120 -14.84 11.01 8.04
C GLY A 120 -14.99 10.06 6.84
N LEU A 121 -13.91 9.47 6.32
CA LEU A 121 -14.01 8.50 5.23
C LEU A 121 -14.49 7.14 5.75
N MET A 122 -15.51 6.58 5.10
CA MET A 122 -16.01 5.24 5.41
C MET A 122 -14.94 4.16 5.23
N GLY A 123 -15.01 3.12 6.05
CA GLY A 123 -14.23 1.91 5.85
C GLY A 123 -14.65 1.14 4.60
N ASN A 124 -13.84 0.16 4.24
CA ASN A 124 -14.15 -0.82 3.20
C ASN A 124 -13.47 -2.16 3.52
N SER A 125 -13.84 -3.22 2.81
CA SER A 125 -13.35 -4.57 3.10
C SER A 125 -11.83 -4.71 2.98
N GLU A 126 -11.19 -4.00 2.04
CA GLU A 126 -9.73 -4.03 1.83
C GLU A 126 -8.99 -3.50 3.05
N VAL A 127 -9.35 -2.28 3.48
CA VAL A 127 -8.77 -1.60 4.64
C VAL A 127 -9.10 -2.35 5.92
N GLY A 128 -10.33 -2.85 6.06
CA GLY A 128 -10.78 -3.60 7.23
C GLY A 128 -9.95 -4.87 7.44
N HIS A 129 -9.89 -5.75 6.44
CA HIS A 129 -9.13 -7.01 6.56
C HIS A 129 -7.64 -6.78 6.74
N LEU A 130 -7.09 -5.75 6.10
CA LEU A 130 -5.69 -5.37 6.27
C LEU A 130 -5.39 -4.94 7.71
N ASN A 131 -6.23 -4.12 8.33
CA ASN A 131 -6.05 -3.69 9.73
C ASN A 131 -6.26 -4.86 10.71
N ILE A 132 -7.29 -5.69 10.49
CA ILE A 132 -7.56 -6.89 11.31
C ILE A 132 -6.35 -7.83 11.28
N GLY A 133 -5.87 -8.17 10.09
CA GLY A 133 -4.73 -9.08 9.91
C GLY A 133 -3.41 -8.49 10.40
N ALA A 134 -3.20 -7.18 10.30
CA ALA A 134 -1.97 -6.53 10.72
C ALA A 134 -1.85 -6.28 12.23
N GLY A 135 -2.97 -6.31 12.96
CA GLY A 135 -3.01 -6.02 14.40
C GLY A 135 -2.53 -4.60 14.74
N ARG A 136 -2.60 -3.67 13.78
CA ARG A 136 -2.17 -2.27 13.90
C ARG A 136 -2.82 -1.42 12.82
N VAL A 137 -2.87 -0.11 13.05
CA VAL A 137 -3.38 0.85 12.06
C VAL A 137 -2.47 0.90 10.83
N ILE A 138 -3.03 0.62 9.65
CA ILE A 138 -2.31 0.75 8.37
C ILE A 138 -2.71 2.06 7.69
N TYR A 139 -1.82 3.05 7.78
CA TYR A 139 -2.05 4.37 7.19
C TYR A 139 -1.91 4.35 5.68
N GLN A 140 -2.96 4.81 4.99
CA GLN A 140 -2.87 5.22 3.59
C GLN A 140 -1.86 6.36 3.43
N ASP A 141 -1.27 6.49 2.25
CA ASP A 141 -0.20 7.47 2.01
C ASP A 141 -0.60 8.90 2.41
N ILE A 142 -1.80 9.35 2.06
CA ILE A 142 -2.29 10.69 2.44
C ILE A 142 -2.31 10.89 3.96
N VAL A 143 -2.78 9.90 4.74
CA VAL A 143 -2.86 10.01 6.20
C VAL A 143 -1.47 9.93 6.81
N ARG A 144 -0.62 9.02 6.31
CA ARG A 144 0.76 8.87 6.74
C ARG A 144 1.54 10.17 6.55
N ILE A 145 1.36 10.82 5.39
CA ILE A 145 2.01 12.09 5.07
C ILE A 145 1.42 13.23 5.92
N ASN A 146 0.08 13.30 6.06
CA ASN A 146 -0.57 14.28 6.93
C ASN A 146 -0.06 14.21 8.38
N LEU A 147 0.07 13.01 8.94
CA LEU A 147 0.61 12.81 10.29
C LEU A 147 2.06 13.27 10.39
N ALA A 148 2.89 12.98 9.39
CA ALA A 148 4.27 13.46 9.35
C ALA A 148 4.35 14.99 9.25
N VAL A 149 3.44 15.63 8.53
CA VAL A 149 3.31 17.10 8.49
C VAL A 149 2.90 17.65 9.85
N GLN A 150 1.84 17.10 10.46
CA GLN A 150 1.33 17.53 11.77
C GLN A 150 2.38 17.40 12.88
N ARG A 151 3.21 16.35 12.82
CA ARG A 151 4.28 16.07 13.80
C ARG A 151 5.60 16.77 13.46
N ASN A 152 5.64 17.58 12.40
CA ASN A 152 6.84 18.25 11.90
C ASN A 152 8.00 17.27 11.62
N GLU A 153 7.71 16.07 11.12
CA GLU A 153 8.68 15.00 10.84
C GLU A 153 9.36 15.14 9.47
N PHE A 154 8.93 16.08 8.62
CA PHE A 154 9.57 16.29 7.31
C PHE A 154 11.05 16.71 7.46
N VAL A 155 11.38 17.51 8.47
CA VAL A 155 12.76 17.96 8.74
C VAL A 155 13.68 16.81 9.18
N THR A 156 13.13 15.72 9.71
CA THR A 156 13.87 14.54 10.16
C THR A 156 13.74 13.34 9.21
N ASN A 157 12.89 13.44 8.18
CA ASN A 157 12.75 12.38 7.19
C ASN A 157 14.08 12.17 6.45
N PRO A 158 14.64 10.95 6.46
CA PRO A 158 15.98 10.70 5.95
C PRO A 158 16.14 11.02 4.45
N GLN A 159 15.08 10.86 3.66
CA GLN A 159 15.10 11.13 2.22
C GLN A 159 14.97 12.63 1.92
N ILE A 160 14.17 13.36 2.69
CA ILE A 160 14.11 14.83 2.61
C ILE A 160 15.47 15.43 3.00
N VAL A 161 16.08 14.94 4.10
CA VAL A 161 17.43 15.36 4.52
C VAL A 161 18.46 15.03 3.45
N ALA A 162 18.43 13.84 2.85
CA ALA A 162 19.35 13.47 1.78
C ALA A 162 19.23 14.39 0.55
N SER A 163 18.00 14.74 0.14
CA SER A 163 17.78 15.69 -0.96
C SER A 163 18.26 17.11 -0.61
N ALA A 164 18.08 17.55 0.64
CA ALA A 164 18.62 18.83 1.11
C ALA A 164 20.16 18.85 1.09
N GLU A 165 20.79 17.80 1.60
CA GLU A 165 22.25 17.64 1.61
C GLU A 165 22.83 17.62 0.19
N ARG A 166 22.17 16.92 -0.73
CA ARG A 166 22.56 16.93 -2.14
C ARG A 166 22.51 18.33 -2.72
N ALA A 167 21.39 19.03 -2.56
CA ALA A 167 21.25 20.39 -3.08
C ALA A 167 22.35 21.31 -2.51
N LYS A 168 22.62 21.25 -1.20
CA LYS A 168 23.66 22.05 -0.54
C LYS A 168 25.08 21.74 -1.02
N LYS A 169 25.40 20.48 -1.31
CA LYS A 169 26.74 20.06 -1.79
C LYS A 169 26.93 20.24 -3.30
N GLY A 170 25.84 20.29 -4.05
CA GLY A 170 25.81 20.47 -5.51
C GLY A 170 25.54 21.91 -5.91
N SER A 171 24.48 22.13 -6.69
CA SER A 171 24.14 23.43 -7.28
C SER A 171 23.57 24.47 -6.31
N GLY A 172 23.24 24.08 -5.07
CA GLY A 172 22.51 24.89 -4.11
C GLY A 172 21.00 24.95 -4.35
N ARG A 173 20.49 24.23 -5.37
CA ARG A 173 19.13 24.41 -5.89
C ARG A 173 18.30 23.14 -5.76
N LEU A 174 17.02 23.34 -5.40
CA LEU A 174 16.04 22.28 -5.28
C LEU A 174 14.71 22.71 -5.91
N HIS A 175 14.05 21.79 -6.61
CA HIS A 175 12.79 22.04 -7.30
C HIS A 175 11.69 21.17 -6.70
N LEU A 176 10.57 21.79 -6.35
CA LEU A 176 9.34 21.13 -5.91
C LEU A 176 8.34 21.16 -7.07
N LEU A 177 7.93 19.98 -7.54
CA LEU A 177 7.03 19.82 -8.68
C LEU A 177 5.81 19.01 -8.26
N GLY A 178 4.62 19.46 -8.62
CA GLY A 178 3.43 18.70 -8.29
C GLY A 178 2.14 19.47 -8.40
N LEU A 179 1.04 18.75 -8.17
CA LEU A 179 -0.32 19.29 -8.24
C LEU A 179 -0.62 20.17 -7.02
N VAL A 180 -1.02 21.42 -7.24
CA VAL A 180 -1.24 22.39 -6.16
C VAL A 180 -2.74 22.68 -6.02
N SER A 181 -3.38 21.91 -5.14
CA SER A 181 -4.77 22.06 -4.72
C SER A 181 -4.97 21.35 -3.37
N ASP A 182 -6.16 21.45 -2.79
CA ASP A 182 -6.59 20.67 -1.62
C ASP A 182 -7.44 19.43 -2.01
N GLY A 183 -7.43 19.03 -3.29
CA GLY A 183 -8.27 17.94 -3.79
C GLY A 183 -7.97 16.57 -3.18
N GLY A 184 -6.77 16.33 -2.64
CA GLY A 184 -6.47 15.13 -1.85
C GLY A 184 -6.39 13.81 -2.63
N VAL A 185 -6.54 13.82 -3.96
CA VAL A 185 -6.45 12.60 -4.79
C VAL A 185 -5.01 12.28 -5.17
N HIS A 186 -4.23 13.28 -5.59
CA HIS A 186 -2.87 13.10 -6.09
C HIS A 186 -1.79 13.76 -5.23
N SER A 187 -2.14 14.81 -4.50
CA SER A 187 -1.28 15.64 -3.66
C SER A 187 -2.16 16.48 -2.72
N HIS A 188 -1.53 17.25 -1.84
CA HIS A 188 -2.19 18.30 -1.07
C HIS A 188 -1.26 19.53 -0.94
N ILE A 189 -1.80 20.75 -1.06
CA ILE A 189 -1.03 22.00 -0.97
C ILE A 189 -0.28 22.13 0.36
N ASP A 190 -0.85 21.65 1.47
CA ASP A 190 -0.17 21.66 2.77
C ASP A 190 1.11 20.81 2.79
N HIS A 191 1.21 19.76 1.96
CA HIS A 191 2.44 18.98 1.84
C HIS A 191 3.55 19.81 1.17
N LEU A 192 3.20 20.61 0.16
CA LEU A 192 4.11 21.56 -0.45
C LEU A 192 4.58 22.61 0.57
N PHE A 193 3.67 23.18 1.35
CA PHE A 193 4.01 24.14 2.41
C PHE A 193 4.93 23.54 3.47
N ALA A 194 4.68 22.29 3.89
CA ALA A 194 5.55 21.57 4.81
C ALA A 194 6.94 21.31 4.22
N LEU A 195 7.05 20.96 2.93
CA LEU A 195 8.34 20.80 2.24
C LEU A 195 9.12 22.12 2.18
N ILE A 196 8.48 23.24 1.83
CA ILE A 196 9.12 24.57 1.80
C ILE A 196 9.69 24.92 3.18
N ARG A 197 8.92 24.71 4.26
CA ARG A 197 9.39 24.91 5.64
C ARG A 197 10.54 23.98 6.01
N ALA A 198 10.45 22.70 5.67
CA ALA A 198 11.49 21.73 5.96
C ALA A 198 12.82 22.10 5.26
N PHE A 199 12.78 22.46 3.97
CA PHE A 199 14.00 22.84 3.24
C PHE A 199 14.61 24.17 3.70
N LYS A 200 13.78 25.12 4.14
CA LYS A 200 14.25 26.32 4.83
C LYS A 200 15.00 25.98 6.12
N GLN A 201 14.42 25.13 6.96
CA GLN A 201 15.05 24.68 8.21
C GLN A 201 16.34 23.89 7.97
N LEU A 202 16.38 23.08 6.90
CA LEU A 202 17.56 22.33 6.46
C LEU A 202 18.59 23.19 5.70
N GLN A 203 18.31 24.50 5.56
CA GLN A 203 19.20 25.51 4.97
C GLN A 203 19.56 25.24 3.51
N VAL A 204 18.62 24.73 2.70
CA VAL A 204 18.81 24.65 1.25
C VAL A 204 18.87 26.09 0.69
N PRO A 205 19.89 26.47 -0.10
CA PRO A 205 20.05 27.87 -0.53
C PRO A 205 18.88 28.39 -1.37
N LYS A 206 18.38 27.58 -2.33
CA LYS A 206 17.31 28.01 -3.23
C LYS A 206 16.31 26.90 -3.53
N VAL A 207 15.01 27.23 -3.40
CA VAL A 207 13.89 26.33 -3.71
C VAL A 207 12.99 26.96 -4.77
N PHE A 208 12.70 26.22 -5.83
CA PHE A 208 11.78 26.61 -6.90
C PHE A 208 10.52 25.77 -6.89
N ILE A 209 9.37 26.37 -7.20
CA ILE A 209 8.09 25.69 -7.26
C ILE A 209 7.59 25.66 -8.71
N HIS A 210 7.31 24.44 -9.20
CA HIS A 210 6.60 24.20 -10.45
C HIS A 210 5.19 23.72 -10.13
N PHE A 211 4.23 24.62 -10.28
CA PHE A 211 2.84 24.46 -9.92
C PHE A 211 2.10 23.73 -11.04
N PHE A 212 1.61 22.51 -10.77
CA PHE A 212 0.67 21.85 -11.66
C PHE A 212 -0.77 22.19 -11.23
N ALA A 213 -1.52 22.87 -12.10
CA ALA A 213 -2.87 23.32 -11.81
C ALA A 213 -3.89 22.18 -11.96
N ASP A 214 -4.88 22.16 -11.05
CA ASP A 214 -5.80 21.03 -10.88
C ASP A 214 -7.03 21.11 -11.79
N GLY A 215 -8.10 21.77 -11.33
CA GLY A 215 -9.36 21.93 -12.06
C GLY A 215 -10.18 20.66 -12.28
N ARG A 216 -9.77 19.52 -11.71
CA ARG A 216 -10.42 18.22 -11.91
C ARG A 216 -10.77 17.52 -10.61
N ASP A 217 -9.85 17.51 -9.64
CA ASP A 217 -10.16 17.04 -8.28
C ASP A 217 -10.72 18.20 -7.42
N THR A 218 -10.61 19.44 -7.91
CA THR A 218 -11.22 20.67 -7.39
C THR A 218 -12.00 21.40 -8.50
N SER A 219 -12.62 22.56 -8.20
CA SER A 219 -13.37 23.30 -9.21
C SER A 219 -12.46 23.81 -10.35
N PRO A 220 -12.96 23.88 -11.61
CA PRO A 220 -12.13 24.22 -12.78
C PRO A 220 -11.39 25.56 -12.77
N THR A 221 -11.75 26.48 -11.87
CA THR A 221 -11.18 27.84 -11.78
C THR A 221 -10.71 28.19 -10.36
N SER A 222 -10.41 27.17 -9.54
CA SER A 222 -9.91 27.33 -8.16
C SER A 222 -8.41 27.61 -8.08
N GLY A 223 -7.65 27.34 -9.14
CA GLY A 223 -6.20 27.45 -9.20
C GLY A 223 -5.66 28.84 -8.88
N ALA A 224 -6.37 29.90 -9.26
CA ALA A 224 -6.04 31.27 -8.88
C ALA A 224 -6.03 31.46 -7.35
N GLY A 225 -6.96 30.82 -6.63
CA GLY A 225 -7.02 30.88 -5.17
C GLY A 225 -5.87 30.12 -4.50
N TYR A 226 -5.52 28.92 -4.99
CA TYR A 226 -4.35 28.20 -4.47
C TYR A 226 -3.03 28.90 -4.80
N LEU A 227 -2.96 29.57 -5.96
CA LEU A 227 -1.82 30.39 -6.33
C LEU A 227 -1.66 31.59 -5.39
N GLU A 228 -2.74 32.31 -5.07
CA GLU A 228 -2.72 33.38 -4.05
C GLU A 228 -2.21 32.86 -2.70
N GLN A 229 -2.73 31.71 -2.24
CA GLN A 229 -2.28 31.07 -1.00
C GLN A 229 -0.79 30.73 -1.02
N LEU A 230 -0.29 30.14 -2.11
CA LEU A 230 1.13 29.81 -2.26
C LEU A 230 2.02 31.06 -2.25
N LEU A 231 1.64 32.11 -2.97
CA LEU A 231 2.40 33.36 -3.02
C LEU A 231 2.44 34.04 -1.65
N GLN A 232 1.31 34.07 -0.94
CA GLN A 232 1.24 34.58 0.43
C GLN A 232 2.11 33.74 1.38
N PHE A 233 2.08 32.42 1.24
CA PHE A 233 2.91 31.52 2.03
C PHE A 233 4.40 31.75 1.81
N ILE A 234 4.85 31.80 0.55
CA ILE A 234 6.25 32.10 0.17
C ILE A 234 6.69 33.45 0.74
N ALA A 235 5.86 34.49 0.61
CA ALA A 235 6.14 35.81 1.15
C ALA A 235 6.27 35.79 2.68
N SER A 236 5.40 35.07 3.38
CA SER A 236 5.44 34.93 4.84
C SER A 236 6.69 34.18 5.32
N GLU A 237 7.10 33.14 4.60
CA GLU A 237 8.31 32.38 4.89
C GLU A 237 9.58 33.10 4.41
N LYS A 238 9.46 34.11 3.54
CA LYS A 238 10.59 34.77 2.84
C LYS A 238 11.52 33.74 2.19
N TYR A 239 10.94 32.67 1.64
CA TYR A 239 11.68 31.53 1.13
C TYR A 239 10.85 30.74 0.11
N GLY A 240 11.49 30.34 -0.99
CA GLY A 240 10.84 29.72 -2.14
C GLY A 240 10.59 30.72 -3.28
N GLU A 241 10.57 30.24 -4.52
CA GLU A 241 10.33 31.05 -5.71
C GLU A 241 9.41 30.30 -6.68
N LEU A 242 8.30 30.91 -7.10
CA LEU A 242 7.45 30.34 -8.15
C LEU A 242 8.18 30.41 -9.49
N ALA A 243 8.39 29.26 -10.13
CA ALA A 243 9.11 29.17 -11.40
C ALA A 243 8.18 28.99 -12.60
N THR A 244 7.16 28.14 -12.48
CA THR A 244 6.27 27.76 -13.58
C THR A 244 4.88 27.42 -13.07
N ILE A 245 3.86 27.71 -13.87
CA ILE A 245 2.51 27.13 -13.75
C ILE A 245 2.21 26.38 -15.04
N THR A 246 1.62 25.19 -14.94
CA THR A 246 1.04 24.47 -16.09
C THR A 246 -0.11 23.58 -15.62
N GLY A 247 -1.12 23.36 -16.45
CA GLY A 247 -2.25 22.49 -16.13
C GLY A 247 -1.84 21.02 -16.06
N ARG A 248 -2.53 20.26 -15.20
CA ARG A 248 -2.32 18.81 -15.06
C ARG A 248 -2.54 18.04 -16.36
N TYR A 249 -3.30 18.56 -17.31
CA TYR A 249 -3.44 17.97 -18.64
C TYR A 249 -2.09 17.79 -19.34
N TYR A 250 -1.15 18.71 -19.11
CA TYR A 250 0.19 18.68 -19.70
C TYR A 250 1.19 17.93 -18.82
N ALA A 251 1.21 18.21 -17.51
CA ALA A 251 2.23 17.65 -16.61
C ALA A 251 1.91 16.25 -16.05
N MET A 252 0.65 15.82 -16.12
CA MET A 252 0.12 14.65 -15.40
C MET A 252 -0.68 13.71 -16.31
N ASP A 253 -0.28 13.60 -17.58
CA ASP A 253 -0.80 12.59 -18.49
C ASP A 253 -0.45 11.16 -18.00
N ARG A 254 -1.34 10.21 -18.28
CA ARG A 254 -1.13 8.78 -18.00
C ARG A 254 -1.43 7.88 -19.18
N ASP A 255 -1.81 8.47 -20.33
CA ASP A 255 -2.27 7.77 -21.53
C ASP A 255 -1.22 7.77 -22.65
N LYS A 256 0.02 8.19 -22.32
CA LYS A 256 1.21 8.18 -23.20
C LYS A 256 1.07 9.20 -24.33
N ARG A 257 0.39 10.30 -24.04
CA ARG A 257 0.28 11.47 -24.90
C ARG A 257 1.50 12.36 -24.70
N TRP A 258 2.63 11.91 -25.24
CA TRP A 258 3.94 12.52 -25.03
C TRP A 258 4.01 13.98 -25.52
N GLU A 259 3.16 14.38 -26.45
CA GLU A 259 3.02 15.79 -26.87
C GLU A 259 2.55 16.70 -25.73
N ARG A 260 1.76 16.16 -24.79
CA ARG A 260 1.31 16.89 -23.60
C ARG A 260 2.45 17.03 -22.59
N ILE A 261 3.11 15.91 -22.29
CA ILE A 261 4.26 15.85 -21.38
C ILE A 261 5.40 16.75 -21.88
N LYS A 262 5.64 16.77 -23.20
CA LYS A 262 6.63 17.65 -23.83
C LYS A 262 6.40 19.11 -23.49
N MET A 263 5.16 19.58 -23.50
CA MET A 263 4.84 20.98 -23.21
C MET A 263 5.22 21.37 -21.77
N ALA A 264 4.92 20.50 -20.79
CA ALA A 264 5.35 20.71 -19.41
C ALA A 264 6.88 20.60 -19.25
N TYR A 265 7.49 19.59 -19.88
CA TYR A 265 8.93 19.37 -19.89
C TYR A 265 9.70 20.59 -20.44
N GLU A 266 9.29 21.13 -21.58
CA GLU A 266 9.91 22.29 -22.22
C GLU A 266 9.74 23.58 -21.42
N ALA A 267 8.65 23.71 -20.66
CA ALA A 267 8.48 24.81 -19.73
C ALA A 267 9.44 24.70 -18.53
N ILE A 268 9.56 23.51 -17.93
CA ILE A 268 10.38 23.26 -16.73
C ILE A 268 11.88 23.35 -17.06
N ILE A 269 12.33 22.76 -18.16
CA ILE A 269 13.76 22.76 -18.56
C ILE A 269 14.10 24.00 -19.39
N GLY A 270 13.30 24.27 -20.42
CA GLY A 270 13.62 25.29 -21.43
C GLY A 270 13.09 26.67 -21.09
N GLY A 271 12.15 26.79 -20.16
CA GLY A 271 11.42 28.03 -19.92
C GLY A 271 10.52 28.42 -21.09
N ILE A 272 10.02 27.45 -21.86
CA ILE A 272 9.12 27.68 -23.00
C ILE A 272 7.68 27.80 -22.50
N GLY A 273 7.07 28.98 -22.70
CA GLY A 273 5.71 29.30 -22.25
C GLY A 273 5.46 30.81 -22.27
N GLN A 274 4.28 31.24 -21.84
CA GLN A 274 4.01 32.67 -21.64
C GLN A 274 4.91 33.20 -20.53
N LYS A 275 5.68 34.27 -20.80
CA LYS A 275 6.46 34.95 -19.76
C LYS A 275 5.54 35.87 -18.96
N ALA A 276 5.68 35.85 -17.65
CA ALA A 276 4.97 36.73 -16.73
C ALA A 276 5.84 37.02 -15.50
N THR A 277 5.54 38.09 -14.78
CA THR A 277 6.18 38.38 -13.49
C THR A 277 5.32 37.82 -12.35
N VAL A 278 5.95 37.54 -11.19
CA VAL A 278 5.25 36.90 -10.06
C VAL A 278 4.12 37.79 -9.51
N ASP A 279 4.28 39.11 -9.51
CA ASP A 279 3.26 40.08 -9.12
C ASP A 279 2.01 40.05 -10.02
N ARG A 280 2.15 39.56 -11.26
CA ARG A 280 1.06 39.40 -12.23
C ARG A 280 0.54 37.97 -12.32
N ALA A 281 1.07 37.02 -11.55
CA ALA A 281 0.79 35.60 -11.73
C ALA A 281 -0.70 35.25 -11.62
N VAL A 282 -1.38 35.79 -10.61
CA VAL A 282 -2.81 35.55 -10.39
C VAL A 282 -3.66 36.19 -11.49
N ASP A 283 -3.32 37.41 -11.89
CA ASP A 283 -4.03 38.13 -12.96
C ASP A 283 -3.92 37.38 -14.29
N VAL A 284 -2.73 36.87 -14.63
CA VAL A 284 -2.53 36.09 -15.86
C VAL A 284 -3.39 34.83 -15.84
N VAL A 285 -3.49 34.12 -14.71
CA VAL A 285 -4.38 32.94 -14.60
C VAL A 285 -5.85 33.33 -14.76
N ARG A 286 -6.30 34.43 -14.15
CA ARG A 286 -7.68 34.94 -14.32
C ARG A 286 -7.97 35.37 -15.76
N GLU A 287 -7.00 35.95 -16.46
CA GLU A 287 -7.09 36.29 -17.88
C GLU A 287 -7.24 35.03 -18.75
N ARG A 288 -6.57 33.92 -18.40
CA ARG A 288 -6.77 32.61 -19.07
C ARG A 288 -8.18 32.07 -18.86
N TYR A 289 -8.75 32.21 -17.67
CA TYR A 289 -10.15 31.81 -17.41
C TYR A 289 -11.13 32.58 -18.30
N ALA A 290 -10.90 33.88 -18.53
CA ALA A 290 -11.72 34.68 -19.44
C ALA A 290 -11.62 34.22 -20.90
N GLN A 291 -10.59 33.45 -21.25
CA GLN A 291 -10.38 32.81 -22.56
C GLN A 291 -10.83 31.34 -22.57
N SER A 292 -11.60 30.90 -21.57
CA SER A 292 -12.08 29.52 -21.39
C SER A 292 -10.95 28.47 -21.24
N GLU A 293 -9.74 28.89 -20.89
CA GLU A 293 -8.63 28.01 -20.54
C GLU A 293 -8.62 27.85 -19.00
N THR A 294 -9.29 26.80 -18.52
CA THR A 294 -9.42 26.46 -17.10
C THR A 294 -8.17 25.76 -16.55
N ASP A 295 -8.09 25.58 -15.22
CA ASP A 295 -6.91 25.09 -14.51
C ASP A 295 -6.29 23.81 -15.11
N GLU A 296 -7.12 22.81 -15.42
CA GLU A 296 -6.65 21.53 -15.98
C GLU A 296 -5.85 21.75 -17.27
N PHE A 297 -6.22 22.77 -18.06
CA PHE A 297 -5.71 23.04 -19.41
C PHE A 297 -4.82 24.28 -19.50
N LEU A 298 -4.37 24.85 -18.38
CA LEU A 298 -3.48 26.01 -18.40
C LEU A 298 -2.18 25.68 -19.16
N LYS A 299 -1.96 26.35 -20.28
CA LYS A 299 -0.68 26.26 -20.99
C LYS A 299 0.42 26.85 -20.12
N PRO A 300 1.68 26.43 -20.29
CA PRO A 300 2.74 26.86 -19.40
C PRO A 300 2.92 28.37 -19.33
N ILE A 301 3.02 28.88 -18.10
CA ILE A 301 3.40 30.24 -17.75
C ILE A 301 4.70 30.16 -16.97
N VAL A 302 5.70 30.94 -17.38
CA VAL A 302 7.07 30.91 -16.83
C VAL A 302 7.37 32.26 -16.17
N PHE A 303 7.76 32.20 -14.89
CA PHE A 303 7.97 33.38 -14.05
C PHE A 303 9.43 33.69 -13.77
N SER A 304 10.30 32.69 -13.91
CA SER A 304 11.72 32.82 -13.62
C SER A 304 12.55 32.00 -14.60
N ASP A 305 13.43 32.68 -15.34
CA ASP A 305 14.43 32.00 -16.16
C ASP A 305 15.51 31.32 -15.30
N ASP A 306 15.72 31.81 -14.08
CA ASP A 306 16.58 31.13 -13.10
C ASP A 306 15.88 29.90 -12.50
N GLY A 307 14.55 29.87 -12.44
CA GLY A 307 13.77 28.73 -11.94
C GLY A 307 13.69 27.52 -12.88
N ARG A 308 14.35 27.58 -14.05
CA ARG A 308 14.53 26.39 -14.90
C ARG A 308 15.38 25.35 -14.21
N VAL A 309 15.08 24.08 -14.45
CA VAL A 309 15.93 22.97 -13.99
C VAL A 309 17.22 22.96 -14.82
N LYS A 310 18.37 22.93 -14.14
CA LYS A 310 19.71 22.95 -14.71
C LYS A 310 20.49 21.69 -14.34
N ASP A 311 21.70 21.58 -14.90
CA ASP A 311 22.66 20.55 -14.51
C ASP A 311 22.84 20.52 -12.99
N ASP A 312 22.98 19.31 -12.43
CA ASP A 312 23.21 19.04 -11.02
C ASP A 312 22.05 19.37 -10.05
N ASP A 313 20.91 19.88 -10.54
CA ASP A 313 19.77 20.24 -9.69
C ASP A 313 19.07 19.03 -9.04
N THR A 314 18.46 19.26 -7.87
CA THR A 314 17.68 18.25 -7.13
C THR A 314 16.19 18.51 -7.33
N LEU A 315 15.41 17.48 -7.67
CA LEU A 315 13.97 17.58 -7.93
C LEU A 315 13.20 16.67 -6.97
N ILE A 316 12.09 17.18 -6.44
CA ILE A 316 11.14 16.41 -5.63
C ILE A 316 9.75 16.57 -6.22
N PHE A 317 9.16 15.45 -6.58
CA PHE A 317 7.74 15.38 -6.89
C PHE A 317 6.95 15.14 -5.62
N PHE A 318 6.04 16.04 -5.26
CA PHE A 318 5.30 15.94 -4.00
C PHE A 318 3.92 15.26 -4.13
N ASN A 319 3.57 14.78 -5.32
CA ASN A 319 2.40 13.93 -5.52
C ASN A 319 2.63 12.54 -4.90
N TYR A 320 1.71 12.03 -4.11
CA TYR A 320 1.78 10.68 -3.52
C TYR A 320 1.10 9.61 -4.36
N ARG A 321 0.30 9.99 -5.37
CA ARG A 321 -0.33 9.03 -6.28
C ARG A 321 0.52 8.84 -7.56
N ALA A 322 0.89 7.59 -7.82
CA ALA A 322 1.90 7.22 -8.80
C ALA A 322 1.50 7.37 -10.28
N ASP A 323 0.28 6.99 -10.64
CA ASP A 323 -0.12 6.72 -12.05
C ASP A 323 0.15 7.89 -13.00
N ARG A 324 -0.13 9.12 -12.55
CA ARG A 324 0.07 10.34 -13.34
C ARG A 324 1.45 10.97 -13.24
N MET A 325 2.31 10.51 -12.33
CA MET A 325 3.68 11.03 -12.18
C MET A 325 4.69 10.30 -13.05
N ARG A 326 4.39 9.06 -13.45
CA ARG A 326 5.33 8.20 -14.18
C ARG A 326 5.89 8.87 -15.44
N GLN A 327 5.03 9.47 -16.27
CA GLN A 327 5.45 9.93 -17.60
C GLN A 327 6.38 11.15 -17.55
N ILE A 328 6.07 12.14 -16.72
CA ILE A 328 6.96 13.30 -16.54
C ILE A 328 8.26 12.89 -15.83
N CYS A 329 8.20 11.97 -14.87
CA CYS A 329 9.38 11.45 -14.19
C CYS A 329 10.29 10.63 -15.15
N GLU A 330 9.72 9.85 -16.07
CA GLU A 330 10.49 9.19 -17.13
C GLU A 330 11.22 10.21 -18.01
N CYS A 331 10.57 11.32 -18.35
CA CYS A 331 11.16 12.36 -19.19
C CYS A 331 12.27 13.11 -18.46
N LEU A 332 12.10 13.41 -17.18
CA LEU A 332 13.11 14.17 -16.43
C LEU A 332 14.25 13.27 -15.91
N GLY A 333 13.96 12.09 -15.37
CA GLY A 333 14.96 11.32 -14.62
C GLY A 333 15.47 10.06 -15.31
N LEU A 334 14.95 9.73 -16.49
CA LEU A 334 15.34 8.57 -17.29
C LEU A 334 15.58 9.01 -18.75
N GLU A 335 15.64 8.07 -19.68
CA GLU A 335 16.00 8.37 -21.08
C GLU A 335 14.82 8.77 -21.96
N ARG A 336 13.59 8.87 -21.44
CA ARG A 336 12.38 9.15 -22.25
C ARG A 336 12.44 10.53 -22.94
N TYR A 337 13.19 11.50 -22.41
CA TYR A 337 13.34 12.80 -23.07
C TYR A 337 13.88 12.70 -24.50
N LYS A 338 14.66 11.65 -24.82
CA LYS A 338 15.20 11.40 -26.17
C LYS A 338 14.08 11.21 -27.21
N ASP A 339 12.91 10.74 -26.79
CA ASP A 339 11.77 10.47 -27.65
C ASP A 339 10.80 11.66 -27.79
N LEU A 340 10.99 12.74 -27.01
CA LEU A 340 10.11 13.91 -27.04
C LEU A 340 10.33 14.79 -28.29
N ASN A 341 11.41 14.57 -29.03
CA ASN A 341 11.83 15.45 -30.14
C ASN A 341 11.89 16.94 -29.71
N SER A 342 12.33 17.20 -28.47
CA SER A 342 12.52 18.57 -27.97
C SER A 342 13.88 19.11 -28.42
N SER A 343 13.93 20.39 -28.80
CA SER A 343 15.19 21.09 -29.09
C SER A 343 15.89 21.60 -27.82
N VAL A 344 15.24 21.50 -26.66
CA VAL A 344 15.78 21.94 -25.38
C VAL A 344 16.82 20.93 -24.89
N PRO A 345 18.07 21.35 -24.59
CA PRO A 345 19.07 20.46 -24.01
C PRO A 345 18.61 19.92 -22.66
N HIS A 346 18.66 18.59 -22.51
CA HIS A 346 18.33 17.93 -21.24
C HIS A 346 19.45 18.17 -20.20
N PRO A 347 19.11 18.55 -18.95
CA PRO A 347 20.10 18.79 -17.91
C PRO A 347 20.79 17.48 -17.49
N LYS A 348 22.07 17.58 -17.13
CA LYS A 348 22.88 16.45 -16.69
C LYS A 348 22.84 16.29 -15.19
N ASN A 349 23.01 15.05 -14.73
CA ASN A 349 23.18 14.72 -13.31
C ASN A 349 22.07 15.32 -12.42
N ILE A 350 20.82 15.33 -12.87
CA ILE A 350 19.70 15.68 -12.01
C ILE A 350 19.32 14.48 -11.14
N GLN A 351 18.88 14.73 -9.90
CA GLN A 351 18.36 13.68 -9.03
C GLN A 351 16.90 13.93 -8.73
N ILE A 352 16.09 12.89 -8.91
CA ILE A 352 14.66 12.93 -8.66
C ILE A 352 14.33 12.08 -7.43
N SER A 353 13.47 12.61 -6.57
CA SER A 353 12.76 11.83 -5.55
C SER A 353 11.25 12.05 -5.68
N GLY A 354 10.47 11.00 -5.41
CA GLY A 354 9.00 11.09 -5.37
C GLY A 354 8.49 11.08 -3.94
N MET A 355 7.32 11.67 -3.68
CA MET A 355 6.69 11.58 -2.36
C MET A 355 6.50 10.12 -1.93
N THR A 356 6.09 9.27 -2.88
CA THR A 356 5.94 7.81 -2.74
C THR A 356 6.69 7.09 -3.88
N GLN A 357 6.58 5.76 -3.95
CA GLN A 357 7.15 4.99 -5.07
C GLN A 357 6.21 5.03 -6.28
N TYR A 358 6.68 5.61 -7.39
CA TYR A 358 5.87 5.70 -8.61
C TYR A 358 5.93 4.44 -9.47
N ASN A 359 7.11 3.84 -9.58
CA ASN A 359 7.35 2.55 -10.23
C ASN A 359 8.54 1.89 -9.53
N LYS A 360 8.43 0.59 -9.24
CA LYS A 360 9.52 -0.22 -8.64
C LYS A 360 10.79 -0.27 -9.50
N GLU A 361 10.66 -0.02 -10.80
CA GLU A 361 11.78 -0.01 -11.76
C GLU A 361 12.52 1.33 -11.80
N PHE A 362 11.93 2.40 -11.24
CA PHE A 362 12.59 3.69 -11.22
C PHE A 362 13.67 3.72 -10.14
N PRO A 363 14.84 4.32 -10.42
CA PRO A 363 15.93 4.44 -9.44
C PRO A 363 15.69 5.57 -8.43
N PHE A 364 14.51 6.19 -8.43
CA PHE A 364 14.20 7.37 -7.63
C PHE A 364 13.92 6.98 -6.18
N PRO A 365 14.59 7.62 -5.20
CA PRO A 365 14.20 7.48 -3.81
C PRO A 365 12.78 8.01 -3.57
N SER A 366 12.09 7.41 -2.61
CA SER A 366 10.75 7.83 -2.18
C SER A 366 10.81 8.43 -0.79
N LEU A 367 10.26 9.63 -0.60
CA LEU A 367 10.20 10.31 0.71
C LEU A 367 9.45 9.45 1.74
N PHE A 368 8.37 8.80 1.30
CA PHE A 368 7.60 7.81 2.03
C PHE A 368 7.62 6.50 1.24
N PRO A 369 8.64 5.65 1.46
CA PRO A 369 8.74 4.38 0.72
C PRO A 369 7.60 3.42 1.12
N PRO A 370 7.23 2.48 0.23
CA PRO A 370 6.27 1.43 0.56
C PRO A 370 6.70 0.70 1.83
N VAL A 371 5.74 0.47 2.74
CA VAL A 371 5.99 -0.28 3.96
C VAL A 371 5.53 -1.71 3.73
N THR A 372 6.46 -2.66 3.82
CA THR A 372 6.07 -4.07 3.90
C THR A 372 5.58 -4.36 5.31
N HIS A 373 4.34 -4.80 5.43
CA HIS A 373 3.77 -5.20 6.72
C HIS A 373 4.31 -6.58 7.09
N THR A 374 5.18 -6.61 8.08
CA THR A 374 5.77 -7.83 8.65
C THR A 374 5.13 -8.15 10.00
N ASN A 375 5.17 -9.42 10.37
CA ASN A 375 4.51 -9.96 11.56
C ASN A 375 3.02 -9.60 11.59
N VAL A 376 2.36 -9.67 10.42
CA VAL A 376 0.90 -9.78 10.38
C VAL A 376 0.50 -11.11 11.00
N LEU A 377 -0.74 -11.25 11.47
CA LEU A 377 -1.19 -12.41 12.24
C LEU A 377 -0.85 -13.72 11.54
N ALA A 378 -1.13 -13.82 10.24
CA ALA A 378 -0.86 -15.04 9.49
C ALA A 378 0.64 -15.39 9.38
N GLU A 379 1.50 -14.39 9.15
CA GLU A 379 2.96 -14.56 9.14
C GLU A 379 3.47 -14.95 10.53
N TRP A 380 2.92 -14.33 11.57
CA TRP A 380 3.30 -14.58 12.94
C TRP A 380 2.93 -15.99 13.39
N LEU A 381 1.70 -16.45 13.13
CA LEU A 381 1.26 -17.82 13.41
C LEU A 381 2.17 -18.84 12.72
N ALA A 382 2.49 -18.64 11.44
CA ALA A 382 3.42 -19.49 10.72
C ALA A 382 4.82 -19.50 11.37
N SER A 383 5.34 -18.34 11.79
CA SER A 383 6.63 -18.23 12.48
C SER A 383 6.69 -18.97 13.82
N GLN A 384 5.54 -19.11 14.48
CA GLN A 384 5.39 -19.84 15.74
C GLN A 384 5.10 -21.33 15.52
N GLY A 385 5.03 -21.79 14.26
CA GLY A 385 4.57 -23.13 13.95
C GLY A 385 3.14 -23.33 14.46
N VAL A 386 2.21 -22.44 14.14
CA VAL A 386 0.78 -22.62 14.41
C VAL A 386 0.07 -22.72 13.08
N THR A 387 -0.63 -23.85 12.86
CA THR A 387 -1.41 -24.09 11.65
C THR A 387 -2.64 -23.19 11.64
N GLN A 388 -3.05 -22.75 10.44
CA GLN A 388 -4.17 -21.82 10.28
C GLN A 388 -5.02 -22.16 9.07
N PHE A 389 -6.30 -21.78 9.10
CA PHE A 389 -7.26 -22.02 8.02
C PHE A 389 -8.07 -20.77 7.70
N HIS A 390 -8.08 -20.33 6.44
CA HIS A 390 -8.80 -19.14 5.97
C HIS A 390 -9.86 -19.53 4.94
N CYS A 391 -11.10 -19.13 5.16
CA CYS A 391 -12.23 -19.50 4.29
C CYS A 391 -13.10 -18.31 3.91
N ALA A 392 -13.43 -18.19 2.64
CA ALA A 392 -14.44 -17.25 2.19
C ALA A 392 -15.08 -17.74 0.89
N GLU A 393 -16.20 -17.13 0.53
CA GLU A 393 -16.70 -17.25 -0.82
C GLU A 393 -15.88 -16.39 -1.82
N THR A 394 -16.12 -16.57 -3.12
CA THR A 394 -15.26 -16.04 -4.19
C THR A 394 -15.08 -14.53 -4.12
N GLU A 395 -16.15 -13.78 -3.85
CA GLU A 395 -16.14 -12.32 -3.73
C GLU A 395 -15.21 -11.81 -2.62
N LYS A 396 -15.10 -12.57 -1.52
CA LYS A 396 -14.32 -12.17 -0.35
C LYS A 396 -13.03 -12.98 -0.15
N TYR A 397 -12.71 -13.87 -1.07
CA TYR A 397 -11.47 -14.66 -1.02
C TYR A 397 -10.18 -13.82 -1.01
N PRO A 398 -10.03 -12.74 -1.81
CA PRO A 398 -8.87 -11.85 -1.69
C PRO A 398 -8.74 -11.19 -0.32
N HIS A 399 -9.86 -10.97 0.36
CA HIS A 399 -9.93 -10.29 1.66
C HIS A 399 -9.36 -11.13 2.79
N VAL A 400 -9.72 -12.42 2.83
CA VAL A 400 -9.18 -13.40 3.79
C VAL A 400 -7.79 -13.92 3.43
N THR A 401 -7.25 -13.55 2.27
CA THR A 401 -5.92 -13.97 1.81
C THR A 401 -5.00 -12.77 1.64
N PHE A 402 -5.00 -12.13 0.47
CA PHE A 402 -4.11 -11.02 0.12
C PHE A 402 -4.16 -9.87 1.14
N PHE A 403 -5.35 -9.35 1.47
CA PHE A 403 -5.49 -8.20 2.36
C PHE A 403 -5.16 -8.57 3.81
N PHE A 404 -5.74 -9.65 4.33
CA PHE A 404 -5.44 -10.16 5.68
C PHE A 404 -3.96 -10.49 5.88
N ASN A 405 -3.27 -10.96 4.84
CA ASN A 405 -1.83 -11.25 4.86
C ASN A 405 -0.95 -10.01 4.62
N GLY A 406 -1.48 -8.80 4.80
CA GLY A 406 -0.70 -7.56 4.73
C GLY A 406 -0.55 -6.98 3.34
N GLY A 407 -1.50 -7.26 2.43
CA GLY A 407 -1.42 -6.83 1.03
C GLY A 407 -0.36 -7.61 0.23
N ARG A 408 -0.15 -8.89 0.57
CA ARG A 408 0.87 -9.76 -0.03
C ARG A 408 0.22 -10.98 -0.64
N GLU A 409 0.55 -11.27 -1.90
CA GLU A 409 0.15 -12.50 -2.58
C GLU A 409 1.06 -13.66 -2.17
N VAL A 410 1.03 -13.97 -0.87
CA VAL A 410 1.79 -15.04 -0.23
C VAL A 410 0.84 -15.92 0.56
N GLN A 411 1.02 -17.23 0.46
CA GLN A 411 0.46 -18.21 1.39
C GLN A 411 1.58 -18.61 2.33
N PHE A 412 1.43 -18.32 3.63
CA PHE A 412 2.45 -18.62 4.61
C PHE A 412 2.55 -20.13 4.86
N GLN A 413 3.66 -20.55 5.46
CA GLN A 413 3.81 -21.95 5.83
C GLN A 413 2.68 -22.37 6.77
N ASP A 414 2.11 -23.55 6.53
CA ASP A 414 1.05 -24.13 7.36
C ASP A 414 -0.27 -23.30 7.39
N GLU A 415 -0.44 -22.39 6.42
CA GLU A 415 -1.70 -21.73 6.07
C GLU A 415 -2.47 -22.58 5.04
N GLU A 416 -3.69 -23.00 5.38
CA GLU A 416 -4.62 -23.68 4.47
C GLU A 416 -5.74 -22.71 4.06
N ARG A 417 -6.13 -22.74 2.79
CA ARG A 417 -7.12 -21.82 2.21
C ARG A 417 -8.28 -22.59 1.60
N CYS A 418 -9.49 -22.07 1.79
CA CYS A 418 -10.70 -22.58 1.16
C CYS A 418 -11.45 -21.44 0.47
N MET A 419 -11.76 -21.65 -0.81
CA MET A 419 -12.61 -20.75 -1.58
C MET A 419 -13.90 -21.47 -1.94
N VAL A 420 -15.01 -20.98 -1.39
CA VAL A 420 -16.35 -21.45 -1.74
C VAL A 420 -16.83 -20.67 -2.98
N PRO A 421 -17.40 -21.32 -4.01
CA PRO A 421 -17.93 -20.58 -5.16
C PRO A 421 -19.09 -19.67 -4.76
N SER A 422 -18.97 -18.37 -5.05
CA SER A 422 -20.13 -17.46 -4.99
C SER A 422 -21.14 -17.84 -6.09
N PRO A 423 -22.45 -17.59 -5.91
CA PRO A 423 -23.46 -17.98 -6.90
C PRO A 423 -23.28 -17.19 -8.21
N LYS A 424 -22.97 -17.90 -9.29
CA LYS A 424 -22.74 -17.32 -10.62
C LYS A 424 -24.01 -17.26 -11.47
N GLU A 425 -25.05 -17.95 -11.03
CA GLU A 425 -26.36 -18.02 -11.68
C GLU A 425 -27.18 -16.73 -11.54
N VAL A 426 -26.71 -15.76 -10.75
CA VAL A 426 -27.37 -14.46 -10.52
C VAL A 426 -26.51 -13.32 -11.03
N ALA A 427 -27.15 -12.30 -11.62
CA ALA A 427 -26.45 -11.09 -12.06
C ALA A 427 -26.12 -10.14 -10.90
N THR A 428 -26.98 -10.13 -9.88
CA THR A 428 -26.84 -9.33 -8.66
C THR A 428 -27.30 -10.16 -7.46
N TYR A 429 -26.63 -9.99 -6.32
CA TYR A 429 -26.80 -10.88 -5.16
C TYR A 429 -28.15 -10.71 -4.43
N ASP A 430 -28.92 -9.66 -4.71
CA ASP A 430 -30.30 -9.54 -4.22
C ASP A 430 -31.23 -10.65 -4.73
N LEU A 431 -30.88 -11.31 -5.83
CA LEU A 431 -31.61 -12.46 -6.38
C LEU A 431 -31.35 -13.75 -5.59
N LYS A 432 -30.27 -13.80 -4.82
CA LYS A 432 -29.90 -14.92 -3.94
C LYS A 432 -29.21 -14.38 -2.67
N PRO A 433 -29.97 -13.77 -1.76
CA PRO A 433 -29.41 -13.00 -0.64
C PRO A 433 -28.57 -13.83 0.35
N GLU A 434 -28.82 -15.13 0.45
CA GLU A 434 -28.03 -16.06 1.26
C GLU A 434 -26.63 -16.33 0.71
N MET A 435 -26.38 -15.95 -0.56
CA MET A 435 -25.18 -16.22 -1.34
C MET A 435 -24.71 -17.68 -1.16
N ASN A 436 -23.49 -17.89 -0.65
CA ASN A 436 -23.01 -19.21 -0.25
C ASN A 436 -22.50 -19.23 1.19
N ALA A 437 -23.17 -18.47 2.08
CA ALA A 437 -22.83 -18.44 3.50
C ALA A 437 -22.91 -19.84 4.15
N ALA A 438 -23.91 -20.64 3.78
CA ALA A 438 -24.03 -22.02 4.27
C ALA A 438 -22.82 -22.88 3.90
N GLY A 439 -22.33 -22.80 2.65
CA GLY A 439 -21.15 -23.55 2.22
C GLY A 439 -19.87 -23.11 2.94
N VAL A 440 -19.72 -21.81 3.22
CA VAL A 440 -18.61 -21.31 4.06
C VAL A 440 -18.73 -21.85 5.48
N ALA A 441 -19.93 -21.82 6.08
CA ALA A 441 -20.18 -22.34 7.43
C ALA A 441 -19.88 -23.84 7.54
N GLU A 442 -20.35 -24.65 6.58
CA GLU A 442 -20.06 -26.09 6.51
C GLU A 442 -18.57 -26.37 6.49
N LYS A 443 -17.80 -25.63 5.67
CA LYS A 443 -16.33 -25.77 5.61
C LYS A 443 -15.67 -25.39 6.93
N MET A 444 -16.16 -24.34 7.59
CA MET A 444 -15.64 -23.93 8.90
C MET A 444 -15.95 -24.96 9.99
N VAL A 445 -17.16 -25.51 10.03
CA VAL A 445 -17.54 -26.59 10.97
C VAL A 445 -16.66 -27.81 10.77
N GLU A 446 -16.46 -28.25 9.52
CA GLU A 446 -15.56 -29.36 9.17
C GLU A 446 -14.15 -29.14 9.75
N GLN A 447 -13.60 -27.94 9.61
CA GLN A 447 -12.27 -27.63 10.11
C GLN A 447 -12.20 -27.54 11.63
N ILE A 448 -13.21 -26.95 12.27
CA ILE A 448 -13.29 -26.85 13.73
C ILE A 448 -13.38 -28.25 14.35
N GLU A 449 -14.25 -29.11 13.83
CA GLU A 449 -14.41 -30.50 14.29
C GLU A 449 -13.16 -31.34 14.06
N SER A 450 -12.44 -31.10 12.96
CA SER A 450 -11.17 -31.79 12.68
C SER A 450 -10.08 -31.49 13.73
N GLY A 451 -10.16 -30.32 14.38
CA GLY A 451 -9.19 -29.85 15.34
C GLY A 451 -7.78 -29.59 14.78
N ARG A 452 -7.59 -29.63 13.44
CA ARG A 452 -6.28 -29.51 12.77
C ARG A 452 -5.62 -28.14 12.91
N HIS A 453 -6.42 -27.09 13.03
CA HIS A 453 -5.95 -25.71 13.03
C HIS A 453 -6.32 -25.03 14.35
N PRO A 454 -5.33 -24.59 15.15
CA PRO A 454 -5.60 -23.78 16.34
C PRO A 454 -6.23 -22.42 16.04
N PHE A 455 -5.98 -21.88 14.85
CA PHE A 455 -6.61 -20.66 14.37
C PHE A 455 -7.39 -20.94 13.08
N VAL A 456 -8.66 -20.59 13.06
CA VAL A 456 -9.49 -20.60 11.86
C VAL A 456 -10.15 -19.25 11.69
N MET A 457 -10.32 -18.81 10.45
CA MET A 457 -11.03 -17.57 10.16
C MET A 457 -11.89 -17.69 8.90
N CYS A 458 -13.01 -16.97 8.89
CA CYS A 458 -13.82 -16.83 7.70
C CYS A 458 -14.37 -15.43 7.49
N ASN A 459 -14.82 -15.19 6.25
CA ASN A 459 -15.64 -14.04 5.90
C ASN A 459 -17.03 -14.51 5.45
N PHE A 460 -18.08 -13.88 5.99
CA PHE A 460 -19.42 -13.93 5.44
C PHE A 460 -19.71 -12.65 4.65
N ALA A 461 -19.85 -12.82 3.32
CA ALA A 461 -20.06 -11.75 2.35
C ALA A 461 -21.50 -11.17 2.24
N PRO A 462 -22.60 -11.89 2.59
CA PRO A 462 -23.95 -11.44 2.26
C PRO A 462 -24.34 -10.02 2.65
N PRO A 463 -24.08 -9.54 3.89
CA PRO A 463 -24.59 -8.23 4.31
C PRO A 463 -24.01 -7.09 3.47
N ASP A 464 -22.72 -7.15 3.13
CA ASP A 464 -22.05 -6.17 2.26
C ASP A 464 -22.53 -6.27 0.79
N MET A 465 -22.38 -7.46 0.20
CA MET A 465 -22.60 -7.65 -1.24
C MET A 465 -24.07 -7.43 -1.63
N VAL A 466 -25.01 -7.81 -0.75
CA VAL A 466 -26.44 -7.57 -0.96
C VAL A 466 -26.81 -6.14 -0.56
N GLY A 467 -26.17 -5.58 0.47
CA GLY A 467 -26.33 -4.16 0.86
C GLY A 467 -26.00 -3.19 -0.28
N HIS A 468 -24.96 -3.49 -1.06
CA HIS A 468 -24.58 -2.71 -2.26
C HIS A 468 -25.65 -2.66 -3.36
N THR A 469 -26.64 -3.56 -3.35
CA THR A 469 -27.77 -3.50 -4.30
C THR A 469 -28.77 -2.38 -3.96
N GLY A 470 -28.72 -1.84 -2.74
CA GLY A 470 -29.66 -0.84 -2.25
C GLY A 470 -31.08 -1.37 -2.01
N LYS A 471 -31.30 -2.69 -2.11
CA LYS A 471 -32.62 -3.30 -1.91
C LYS A 471 -32.76 -3.79 -0.47
N PHE A 472 -33.63 -3.12 0.28
CA PHE A 472 -33.83 -3.35 1.72
C PHE A 472 -34.23 -4.80 2.06
N GLU A 473 -35.31 -5.32 1.47
CA GLU A 473 -35.82 -6.67 1.80
C GLU A 473 -34.80 -7.80 1.49
N PRO A 474 -34.08 -7.79 0.35
CA PRO A 474 -32.94 -8.68 0.14
C PRO A 474 -31.85 -8.53 1.21
N ALA A 475 -31.47 -7.31 1.60
CA ALA A 475 -30.45 -7.09 2.62
C ALA A 475 -30.86 -7.65 4.00
N VAL A 476 -32.16 -7.58 4.35
CA VAL A 476 -32.69 -8.22 5.57
C VAL A 476 -32.47 -9.73 5.52
N LYS A 477 -32.81 -10.38 4.41
CA LYS A 477 -32.59 -11.84 4.22
C LYS A 477 -31.12 -12.23 4.26
N ALA A 478 -30.24 -11.38 3.71
CA ALA A 478 -28.80 -11.59 3.76
C ALA A 478 -28.28 -11.58 5.22
N CYS A 479 -28.81 -10.67 6.03
CA CYS A 479 -28.50 -10.61 7.46
C CYS A 479 -29.03 -11.85 8.21
N GLU A 480 -30.27 -12.28 7.94
CA GLU A 480 -30.88 -13.50 8.54
C GLU A 480 -30.14 -14.79 8.14
N ALA A 481 -29.59 -14.87 6.93
CA ALA A 481 -28.79 -16.01 6.50
C ALA A 481 -27.41 -16.06 7.20
N THR A 482 -26.95 -14.92 7.73
CA THR A 482 -25.61 -14.75 8.28
C THR A 482 -25.57 -14.78 9.82
N GLY A 483 -26.53 -14.13 10.49
CA GLY A 483 -26.54 -13.93 11.96
C GLY A 483 -27.70 -14.61 12.68
#